data_AF-A0A816F7S6-F1
#
_entry.id   AF-A0A816F7S6-F1
#
_cell.length_a   1.000
_cell.length_b   1.000
_cell.length_c   1.000
_cell.angle_alpha   90.00
_cell.angle_beta   90.00
_cell.angle_gamma   90.00
#
_symmetry.space_group_name_H-M   'P 1'
#
loop_
_entity.id
_entity.type
_entity.pdbx_description
1 polymer ?
#
loop_
_entity_poly.entity_id
_entity_poly.type
_entity_poly.pdbx_seq_one_letter_code
_entity_poly.pdbx_strand_id
1 'polypeptide(L)'
;MLINSLEGAKEIVKQLNSKEKINYIRQFAYLIHRVFCVQLQESQWKYYNDIGMQENIWYGRVSKKWAAMNSMNYTYGRSKTLIEQRLKPIQRQLQQASQALHQFANEPLPQCLSEMNPQLDFTTLSAMVIAVVRKGQHK
;
A
#
# COMPACT_ATOMS: atom_id res chain seq x y z
N MET A 1 -12.67 -1.11 -17.95
CA MET A 1 -12.61 -2.22 -18.92
C MET A 1 -11.64 -3.28 -18.39
N LEU A 2 -12.14 -4.45 -17.99
CA LEU A 2 -11.38 -5.52 -17.31
C LEU A 2 -11.57 -6.89 -18.01
N ILE A 3 -11.78 -6.90 -19.33
CA ILE A 3 -12.20 -8.12 -20.05
C ILE A 3 -11.05 -8.77 -20.86
N ASN A 4 -9.96 -8.04 -21.17
CA ASN A 4 -8.79 -8.64 -21.83
C ASN A 4 -7.84 -9.38 -20.87
N SER A 5 -8.18 -9.51 -19.58
CA SER A 5 -7.29 -10.06 -18.55
C SER A 5 -7.31 -11.60 -18.43
N LEU A 6 -8.22 -12.29 -19.13
CA LEU A 6 -8.52 -13.70 -18.84
C LEU A 6 -7.56 -14.70 -19.50
N GLU A 7 -7.06 -14.43 -20.71
CA GLU A 7 -6.04 -15.27 -21.35
C GLU A 7 -4.65 -15.02 -20.79
N GLY A 8 -4.27 -13.74 -20.60
CA GLY A 8 -3.00 -13.38 -19.97
C GLY A 8 -2.86 -13.89 -18.53
N ALA A 9 -3.95 -13.89 -17.75
CA ALA A 9 -3.91 -14.40 -16.38
C ALA A 9 -3.71 -15.92 -16.31
N LYS A 10 -4.27 -16.71 -17.24
CA LYS A 10 -4.06 -18.17 -17.26
C LYS A 10 -2.60 -18.52 -17.55
N GLU A 11 -1.97 -17.78 -18.45
CA GLU A 11 -0.57 -17.99 -18.80
C GLU A 11 0.37 -17.58 -17.66
N ILE A 12 0.07 -16.44 -17.00
CA ILE A 12 0.77 -16.00 -15.78
C ILE A 12 0.61 -17.03 -14.65
N VAL A 13 -0.57 -17.65 -14.47
CA VAL A 13 -0.77 -18.68 -13.43
C VAL A 13 0.03 -19.95 -13.70
N LYS A 14 0.19 -20.36 -14.97
CA LYS A 14 1.06 -21.50 -15.35
C LYS A 14 2.53 -21.21 -15.07
N GLN A 15 2.95 -19.96 -15.31
CA GLN A 15 4.29 -19.47 -15.02
C GLN A 15 4.62 -19.49 -13.51
N LEU A 16 3.60 -19.35 -12.65
CA LEU A 16 3.69 -19.49 -11.19
C LEU A 16 3.67 -20.95 -10.70
N ASN A 17 4.56 -21.77 -11.28
CA ASN A 17 4.67 -23.20 -11.02
C ASN A 17 5.57 -23.57 -9.83
N SER A 18 6.34 -22.63 -9.27
CA SER A 18 7.22 -22.89 -8.13
C SER A 18 6.83 -22.11 -6.87
N LYS A 19 7.08 -22.72 -5.71
CA LYS A 19 6.85 -22.11 -4.40
C LYS A 19 7.69 -20.84 -4.21
N GLU A 20 8.90 -20.82 -4.78
CA GLU A 20 9.81 -19.67 -4.73
C GLU A 20 9.26 -18.46 -5.47
N LYS A 21 8.75 -18.63 -6.70
CA LYS A 21 8.10 -17.56 -7.47
C LYS A 21 6.91 -16.97 -6.71
N ILE A 22 6.06 -17.83 -6.16
CA ILE A 22 4.90 -17.42 -5.37
C ILE A 22 5.35 -16.65 -4.12
N ASN A 23 6.40 -17.11 -3.43
CA ASN A 23 6.93 -16.43 -2.25
C ASN A 23 7.51 -15.06 -2.61
N TYR A 24 8.24 -14.94 -3.70
CA TYR A 24 8.79 -13.66 -4.18
C TYR A 24 7.67 -12.64 -4.45
N ILE A 25 6.62 -13.04 -5.18
CA ILE A 25 5.47 -12.18 -5.48
C ILE A 25 4.71 -11.79 -4.21
N ARG A 26 4.58 -12.70 -3.24
CA ARG A 26 3.98 -12.37 -1.94
C ARG A 26 4.80 -11.34 -1.17
N GLN A 27 6.12 -11.46 -1.18
CA GLN A 27 7.01 -10.48 -0.56
C GLN A 27 6.87 -9.11 -1.23
N PHE A 28 6.85 -9.09 -2.57
CA PHE A 28 6.60 -7.87 -3.33
C PHE A 28 5.25 -7.22 -2.99
N ALA A 29 4.17 -8.01 -2.99
CA ALA A 29 2.83 -7.56 -2.63
C ALA A 29 2.77 -6.98 -1.21
N TYR A 30 3.45 -7.64 -0.26
CA TYR A 30 3.54 -7.19 1.12
C TYR A 30 4.24 -5.83 1.24
N LEU A 31 5.35 -5.63 0.53
CA LEU A 31 6.08 -4.36 0.53
C LEU A 31 5.25 -3.22 -0.07
N ILE A 32 4.59 -3.48 -1.20
CA ILE A 32 3.65 -2.53 -1.81
C ILE A 32 2.53 -2.16 -0.82
N HIS A 33 1.88 -3.16 -0.23
CA HIS A 33 0.80 -2.95 0.72
C HIS A 33 1.27 -2.12 1.92
N ARG A 34 2.48 -2.41 2.45
CA ARG A 34 3.07 -1.65 3.54
C ARG A 34 3.26 -0.18 3.17
N VAL A 35 3.78 0.13 1.99
CA VAL A 35 3.92 1.52 1.51
C VAL A 35 2.55 2.21 1.45
N PHE A 36 1.56 1.57 0.81
CA PHE A 36 0.21 2.13 0.70
C PHE A 36 -0.44 2.40 2.06
N CYS A 37 -0.36 1.46 3.00
CA CYS A 37 -0.93 1.65 4.34
C CYS A 37 -0.30 2.84 5.07
N VAL A 38 1.02 3.00 5.00
CA VAL A 38 1.71 4.10 5.67
C VAL A 38 1.41 5.44 4.97
N GLN A 39 1.33 5.47 3.64
CA GLN A 39 0.92 6.66 2.87
C GLN A 39 -0.50 7.10 3.23
N LEU A 40 -1.43 6.13 3.38
CA LEU A 40 -2.79 6.42 3.79
C LEU A 40 -2.83 7.03 5.20
N GLN A 41 -2.05 6.47 6.13
CA GLN A 41 -1.92 7.06 7.47
C GLN A 41 -1.36 8.47 7.42
N GLU A 42 -0.30 8.71 6.65
CA GLU A 42 0.28 10.04 6.50
C GLU A 42 -0.73 11.04 5.95
N SER A 43 -1.45 10.67 4.89
CA SER A 43 -2.47 11.49 4.25
C SER A 43 -3.59 11.85 5.22
N GLN A 44 -4.05 10.90 6.02
CA GLN A 44 -5.09 11.13 7.01
C GLN A 44 -4.65 12.11 8.11
N TRP A 45 -3.41 12.00 8.59
CA TRP A 45 -2.89 12.89 9.61
C TRP A 45 -2.57 14.29 9.07
N LYS A 46 -2.09 14.41 7.83
CA LYS A 46 -1.96 15.69 7.12
C LYS A 46 -3.32 16.36 6.95
N TYR A 47 -4.33 15.61 6.53
CA TYR A 47 -5.69 16.12 6.41
C TYR A 47 -6.25 16.68 7.73
N TYR A 48 -6.03 15.99 8.85
CA TYR A 48 -6.42 16.54 10.16
C TYR A 48 -5.64 17.80 10.55
N ASN A 49 -4.38 17.92 10.13
CA ASN A 49 -3.61 19.14 10.32
C ASN A 49 -4.22 20.31 9.53
N ASP A 50 -4.55 20.06 8.26
CA ASP A 50 -5.11 21.06 7.35
C ASP A 50 -6.45 21.56 7.86
N ILE A 51 -7.33 20.65 8.29
CA ILE A 51 -8.58 20.98 8.97
C ILE A 51 -8.34 21.86 10.20
N GLY A 52 -7.40 21.48 11.08
CA GLY A 52 -7.12 22.22 12.30
C GLY A 52 -6.66 23.63 12.00
N MET A 53 -5.84 23.80 10.95
CA MET A 53 -5.36 25.11 10.47
C MET A 53 -6.47 25.95 9.84
N GLN A 54 -7.29 25.36 8.95
CA GLN A 54 -8.31 26.08 8.18
C GLN A 54 -9.52 26.48 9.03
N GLU A 55 -9.99 25.57 9.87
CA GLU A 55 -11.22 25.76 10.65
C GLU A 55 -10.94 26.25 12.08
N ASN A 56 -9.66 26.39 12.45
CA ASN A 56 -9.19 26.71 13.81
C ASN A 56 -9.75 25.75 14.89
N ILE A 57 -9.99 24.50 14.52
CA ILE A 57 -10.54 23.46 15.41
C ILE A 57 -9.38 22.70 16.07
N TRP A 58 -8.59 23.43 16.85
CA TRP A 58 -7.63 22.83 17.76
C TRP A 58 -8.34 22.57 19.09
N TYR A 59 -8.43 21.31 19.53
CA TYR A 59 -9.06 20.91 20.80
C TYR A 59 -10.57 21.24 20.95
N GLY A 60 -11.17 21.94 19.98
CA GLY A 60 -12.57 22.34 19.98
C GLY A 60 -13.53 21.18 19.72
N ARG A 61 -14.74 21.27 20.29
CA ARG A 61 -15.81 20.32 20.01
C ARG A 61 -16.40 20.59 18.63
N VAL A 62 -16.63 19.54 17.85
CA VAL A 62 -17.32 19.58 16.56
C VAL A 62 -18.64 18.82 16.63
N SER A 63 -19.55 19.11 15.71
CA SER A 63 -20.79 18.33 15.62
C SER A 63 -20.50 16.89 15.17
N LYS A 64 -21.35 15.93 15.58
CA LYS A 64 -21.25 14.53 15.14
C LYS A 64 -21.30 14.41 13.61
N LYS A 65 -22.17 15.20 12.96
CA LYS A 65 -22.30 15.24 11.50
C LYS A 65 -21.00 15.68 10.84
N TRP A 66 -20.41 16.75 11.36
CA TRP A 66 -19.16 17.27 10.83
C TRP A 66 -17.99 16.29 11.07
N ALA A 67 -17.91 15.66 12.25
CA ALA A 67 -16.92 14.61 12.52
C ALA A 67 -17.04 13.43 11.54
N ALA A 68 -18.27 12.97 11.26
CA ALA A 68 -18.52 11.91 10.30
C ALA A 68 -18.12 12.29 8.85
N MET A 69 -18.41 13.53 8.43
CA MET A 69 -18.01 14.03 7.10
C MET A 69 -16.50 14.08 6.91
N ASN A 70 -15.73 14.26 7.98
CA ASN A 70 -14.27 14.37 7.95
C ASN A 70 -13.57 13.09 8.45
N SER A 71 -14.28 11.95 8.48
CA SER A 71 -13.75 10.65 8.91
C SER A 71 -13.07 10.70 10.28
N MET A 72 -13.66 11.45 11.22
CA MET A 72 -13.19 11.56 12.60
C MET A 72 -14.01 10.66 13.52
N ASN A 73 -13.32 9.81 14.28
CA ASN A 73 -13.96 8.94 15.27
C ASN A 73 -14.41 9.68 16.54
N TYR A 74 -14.03 10.95 16.70
CA TYR A 74 -14.31 11.77 17.88
C TYR A 74 -14.92 13.10 17.47
N THR A 75 -15.77 13.64 18.34
CA THR A 75 -16.37 14.98 18.18
C THR A 75 -15.48 16.10 18.70
N TYR A 76 -14.16 15.89 18.69
CA TYR A 76 -13.18 16.86 19.14
C TYR A 76 -12.05 16.96 18.13
N GLY A 77 -11.62 18.19 17.84
CA GLY A 77 -10.42 18.46 17.07
C GLY A 77 -9.19 17.80 17.70
N ARG A 78 -8.26 17.37 16.86
CA ARG A 78 -6.99 16.83 17.34
C ARG A 78 -6.05 17.98 17.68
N SER A 79 -5.23 17.81 18.70
CA SER A 79 -4.22 18.81 19.03
C SER A 79 -3.11 18.87 17.98
N LYS A 80 -2.62 20.08 17.68
CA LYS A 80 -1.46 20.26 16.80
C LYS A 80 -0.26 19.42 17.26
N THR A 81 0.04 19.47 18.56
CA THR A 81 1.13 18.69 19.16
C THR A 81 0.96 17.18 18.95
N LEU A 82 -0.25 16.63 19.09
CA LEU A 82 -0.51 15.21 18.83
C LEU A 82 -0.30 14.87 17.36
N ILE A 83 -0.77 15.72 16.45
CA ILE A 83 -0.60 15.50 15.01
C ILE A 83 0.89 15.49 14.64
N GLU A 84 1.66 16.47 15.10
CA GLU A 84 3.11 16.54 14.86
C GLU A 84 3.85 15.33 15.44
N GLN A 85 3.49 14.90 16.66
CA GLN A 85 4.05 13.69 17.28
C GLN A 85 3.74 12.41 16.49
N ARG A 86 2.62 12.38 15.77
CA ARG A 86 2.21 11.22 14.95
C ARG A 86 2.80 11.26 13.55
N LEU A 87 2.92 12.43 12.94
CA LEU A 87 3.48 12.57 11.59
C LEU A 87 4.96 12.17 11.53
N LYS A 88 5.78 12.57 12.51
CA LYS A 88 7.21 12.24 12.55
C LYS A 88 7.51 10.73 12.40
N PRO A 89 6.95 9.83 13.24
CA PRO A 89 7.20 8.40 13.09
C PRO A 89 6.60 7.82 11.80
N ILE A 90 5.45 8.33 11.33
CA ILE A 90 4.85 7.90 10.07
C ILE A 90 5.75 8.22 8.88
N GLN A 91 6.33 9.43 8.82
CA GLN A 91 7.28 9.81 7.78
C GLN A 91 8.51 8.92 7.77
N ARG A 92 9.06 8.59 8.95
CA ARG A 92 10.17 7.65 9.08
C ARG A 92 9.78 6.24 8.59
N GLN A 93 8.58 5.77 8.95
CA GLN A 93 8.06 4.48 8.49
C GLN A 93 7.85 4.46 6.97
N LEU A 94 7.41 5.58 6.39
CA LEU A 94 7.22 5.71 4.95
C LEU A 94 8.55 5.62 4.22
N GLN A 95 9.56 6.36 4.71
CA GLN A 95 10.91 6.29 4.16
C GLN A 95 11.46 4.86 4.20
N GLN A 96 11.33 4.18 5.34
CA GLN A 96 11.77 2.78 5.50
C GLN A 96 11.02 1.82 4.58
N ALA A 97 9.69 1.97 4.44
CA ALA A 97 8.87 1.12 3.59
C ALA A 97 9.22 1.31 2.10
N SER A 98 9.35 2.57 1.67
CA SER A 98 9.75 2.91 0.29
C SER A 98 11.17 2.43 -0.02
N GLN A 99 12.11 2.59 0.92
CA GLN A 99 13.46 2.08 0.76
C GLN A 99 13.49 0.56 0.65
N ALA A 100 12.73 -0.16 1.49
CA ALA A 100 12.65 -1.62 1.41
C ALA A 100 12.05 -2.08 0.07
N LEU A 101 11.01 -1.40 -0.43
CA LEU A 101 10.44 -1.70 -1.75
C LEU A 101 11.43 -1.42 -2.88
N HIS A 102 12.17 -0.31 -2.80
CA HIS A 102 13.19 0.04 -3.79
C HIS A 102 14.36 -0.96 -3.76
N GLN A 103 14.82 -1.36 -2.58
CA GLN A 103 15.86 -2.39 -2.43
C GLN A 103 15.40 -3.70 -3.07
N PHE A 104 14.21 -4.18 -2.73
CA PHE A 104 13.65 -5.40 -3.30
C PHE A 104 13.49 -5.35 -4.82
N ALA A 105 13.13 -4.18 -5.38
CA ALA A 105 13.01 -4.00 -6.83
C ALA A 105 14.36 -3.97 -7.57
N ASN A 106 15.45 -3.64 -6.87
CA ASN A 106 16.81 -3.63 -7.44
C ASN A 106 17.62 -4.89 -7.07
N GLU A 107 17.09 -5.76 -6.24
CA GLU A 107 17.72 -7.05 -5.95
C GLU A 107 17.74 -7.92 -7.21
N PRO A 108 18.83 -8.68 -7.45
CA PRO A 108 18.87 -9.62 -8.55
C PRO A 108 17.68 -10.58 -8.46
N LEU A 109 16.99 -10.75 -9.59
CA LEU A 109 15.89 -11.71 -9.67
C LEU A 109 16.41 -13.10 -9.29
N PRO A 110 15.66 -13.85 -8.46
CA PRO A 110 15.93 -15.26 -8.24
C PRO A 110 16.05 -15.98 -9.58
N GLN A 111 16.98 -16.93 -9.69
CA GLN A 111 17.27 -17.63 -10.94
C GLN A 111 16.00 -18.22 -11.59
N CYS A 112 15.07 -18.74 -10.78
CA CYS A 112 13.78 -19.26 -11.24
C CYS A 112 12.85 -18.21 -11.87
N LEU A 113 13.00 -16.92 -11.55
CA LEU A 113 12.28 -15.80 -12.18
C LEU A 113 13.04 -15.24 -13.39
N SER A 114 14.38 -15.20 -13.31
CA SER A 114 15.27 -14.77 -14.40
C SER A 114 15.12 -15.65 -15.65
N GLU A 115 14.94 -16.96 -15.48
CA GLU A 115 14.66 -17.92 -16.56
C GLU A 115 13.28 -17.74 -17.20
N MET A 116 12.35 -17.13 -16.47
CA MET A 116 10.95 -17.03 -16.88
C MET A 116 10.68 -15.77 -17.69
N ASN A 117 11.33 -14.65 -17.32
CA ASN A 117 11.31 -13.43 -18.11
C ASN A 117 12.52 -12.55 -17.73
N PRO A 118 13.49 -12.33 -18.65
CA PRO A 118 14.69 -11.54 -18.36
C PRO A 118 14.42 -10.04 -18.17
N GLN A 119 13.22 -9.56 -18.48
CA GLN A 119 12.75 -8.20 -18.19
C GLN A 119 11.45 -8.25 -17.40
N LEU A 120 11.56 -8.53 -16.10
CA LEU A 120 10.41 -8.49 -15.18
C LEU A 120 10.09 -7.03 -14.83
N ASP A 121 9.02 -6.48 -15.42
CA ASP A 121 8.58 -5.11 -15.14
C ASP A 121 7.52 -5.06 -14.01
N PHE A 122 7.27 -3.85 -13.50
CA PHE A 122 6.29 -3.62 -12.43
C PHE A 122 4.87 -4.06 -12.84
N THR A 123 4.51 -3.88 -14.11
CA THR A 123 3.21 -4.25 -14.67
C THR A 123 2.97 -5.75 -14.57
N THR A 124 3.98 -6.54 -14.95
CA THR A 124 3.95 -8.01 -14.90
C THR A 124 3.89 -8.50 -13.46
N LEU A 125 4.67 -7.91 -12.56
CA LEU A 125 4.62 -8.22 -11.13
C LEU A 125 3.25 -7.93 -10.52
N SER A 126 2.64 -6.79 -10.86
CA SER A 126 1.29 -6.44 -10.40
C SER A 126 0.23 -7.44 -10.89
N ALA A 127 0.30 -7.84 -12.17
CA ALA A 127 -0.59 -8.87 -12.72
C ALA A 127 -0.40 -10.23 -12.02
N MET A 128 0.84 -10.58 -11.68
CA MET A 128 1.17 -11.79 -10.91
C MET A 128 0.61 -11.75 -9.48
N VAL A 129 0.65 -10.60 -8.80
CA VAL A 129 0.01 -10.44 -7.48
C VAL A 129 -1.49 -10.72 -7.56
N ILE A 130 -2.18 -10.15 -8.55
CA ILE A 130 -3.62 -10.37 -8.77
C ILE A 130 -3.91 -11.85 -9.03
N ALA A 131 -3.08 -12.52 -9.85
CA ALA A 131 -3.21 -13.93 -10.14
C ALA A 131 -3.04 -14.82 -8.88
N VAL A 132 -2.07 -14.51 -8.02
CA VAL A 132 -1.86 -15.24 -6.75
C VAL A 132 -3.05 -15.07 -5.81
N VAL A 133 -3.59 -13.87 -5.68
CA VAL A 133 -4.77 -13.60 -4.83
C VAL A 133 -5.99 -14.39 -5.33
N ARG A 134 -6.28 -14.36 -6.63
CA ARG A 134 -7.39 -15.10 -7.23
C ARG A 134 -7.25 -16.61 -7.05
N LYS A 135 -6.05 -17.16 -7.24
CA LYS A 135 -5.77 -18.60 -7.01
C LYS A 135 -6.01 -19.01 -5.56
N GLY A 136 -5.82 -18.11 -4.59
CA GLY A 136 -6.09 -18.35 -3.18
C GLY A 136 -7.58 -18.33 -2.79
N GLN A 137 -8.42 -17.60 -3.52
CA GLN A 137 -9.86 -17.47 -3.26
C GLN A 137 -10.70 -18.63 -3.85
N HIS A 138 -10.15 -19.38 -4.79
CA HIS A 138 -10.79 -20.55 -5.42
C HIS A 138 -10.35 -21.90 -4.82
N LYS A 139 -9.78 -21.89 -3.62
CA LYS A 139 -9.51 -23.07 -2.81
C LYS A 139 -10.55 -23.16 -1.70
#